data_AF-A0A1W9L7W5-F1
#
_entry.id   AF-A0A1W9L7W5-F1
#
_cell.length_a   1.000
_cell.length_b   1.000
_cell.length_c   1.000
_cell.angle_alpha   90.00
_cell.angle_beta   90.00
_cell.angle_gamma   90.00
#
_symmetry.space_group_name_H-M   'P 1'
#
loop_
_entity.id
_entity.type
_entity.pdbx_description
1 polymer ?
#
loop_
_entity_poly.entity_id
_entity_poly.type
_entity_poly.pdbx_seq_one_letter_code
_entity_poly.pdbx_strand_id
1 'polypeptide(L)'
;MTARILCLAALTGSLTWAAAAQITNEAALFTPAMLKLRATLSNEVAAAKQHARGPATEILKSETHRWEQEHTERRRTRNIKGIAISEAALDALRKGAESLEARGVVEFPANLRRELTEEFAKLKVRLDSAGAGTAEPIGEVETKAIASFREAAAKAGITIPADDATARQQFAEWLVAKPPPKVVDAPKTTDTDPVTNAPPKFEPPPEFFASSGHGTNWGIAGRWTALSGGPNVFELVVFGATGKKTGRVENPISGRATEWTYESAVPLEVGNYTYRLHRDGTNDVVGVSEWPSIANGGKIVFHTKLTPRIPAETGFELQFTRERLLPIPVRSEPPGARILVDGKAHVIDGKETHTPDTLVLPSGKRAIRLVIPGYHEYEEKEFEVDEGRSMTVTLTPLKDIPSRELTVDPRRAWANTNVRVAQGERIHLKVEGQWSCGKKGDMTGPGGYDPKSPKNSQYYIDPKNAPKQLETAPYGALLVRIGTNKISAIGAARGFVAGSAGLLMFDINESPDPPQRRDNRGKLIVTVEVHPPAPVP
;
A
#
# COMPACT_ATOMS: atom_id res chain seq x y z
N MET A 1 -43.34 -63.22 5.00
CA MET A 1 -41.98 -62.67 4.83
C MET A 1 -41.81 -61.80 3.59
N THR A 2 -42.77 -61.75 2.66
CA THR A 2 -42.70 -61.00 1.40
C THR A 2 -43.19 -59.55 1.47
N ALA A 3 -43.96 -59.17 2.49
CA ALA A 3 -44.44 -57.78 2.64
C ALA A 3 -43.41 -56.80 3.26
N ARG A 4 -42.35 -57.29 3.93
CA ARG A 4 -41.31 -56.43 4.52
C ARG A 4 -40.20 -56.03 3.53
N ILE A 5 -40.06 -56.72 2.39
CA ILE A 5 -39.02 -56.43 1.39
C ILE A 5 -39.45 -55.29 0.44
N LEU A 6 -40.75 -55.15 0.15
CA LEU A 6 -41.25 -54.02 -0.67
C LEU A 6 -41.16 -52.66 0.05
N CYS A 7 -41.25 -52.64 1.39
CA CYS A 7 -41.16 -51.39 2.16
C CYS A 7 -39.72 -50.85 2.22
N LEU A 8 -38.72 -51.73 2.18
CA LEU A 8 -37.29 -51.34 2.20
C LEU A 8 -36.82 -50.79 0.84
N ALA A 9 -37.36 -51.31 -0.28
CA ALA A 9 -37.04 -50.83 -1.63
C ALA A 9 -37.69 -49.47 -1.96
N ALA A 10 -38.88 -49.20 -1.39
CA ALA A 10 -39.52 -47.89 -1.52
C ALA A 10 -38.75 -46.79 -0.76
N LEU A 11 -38.22 -47.10 0.44
CA LEU A 11 -37.43 -46.17 1.25
C LEU A 11 -36.07 -45.82 0.63
N THR A 12 -35.37 -46.77 0.01
CA THR A 12 -34.08 -46.52 -0.68
C THR A 12 -34.26 -45.76 -2.00
N GLY A 13 -35.37 -45.95 -2.70
CA GLY A 13 -35.73 -45.18 -3.90
C GLY A 13 -36.01 -43.70 -3.58
N SER A 14 -36.71 -43.41 -2.48
CA SER A 14 -36.96 -42.01 -2.05
C SER A 14 -35.72 -41.27 -1.54
N LEU A 15 -34.78 -41.98 -0.91
CA LEU A 15 -33.52 -41.39 -0.41
C LEU A 15 -32.54 -41.01 -1.54
N THR A 16 -32.53 -41.76 -2.65
CA THR A 16 -31.66 -41.47 -3.79
C THR A 16 -32.15 -40.28 -4.62
N TRP A 17 -33.47 -40.09 -4.74
CA TRP A 17 -34.04 -38.93 -5.44
C TRP A 17 -33.89 -37.62 -4.67
N ALA A 18 -34.04 -37.64 -3.34
CA ALA A 18 -33.83 -36.45 -2.51
C ALA A 18 -32.36 -35.99 -2.54
N ALA A 19 -31.40 -36.91 -2.48
CA ALA A 19 -29.98 -36.58 -2.58
C ALA A 19 -29.60 -36.02 -3.97
N ALA A 20 -30.14 -36.59 -5.06
CA ALA A 20 -29.89 -36.10 -6.41
C ALA A 20 -30.49 -34.70 -6.67
N ALA A 21 -31.69 -34.43 -6.13
CA ALA A 21 -32.32 -33.12 -6.18
C ALA A 21 -31.53 -32.07 -5.35
N GLN A 22 -30.93 -32.48 -4.23
CA GLN A 22 -30.14 -31.60 -3.39
C GLN A 22 -28.80 -31.23 -4.05
N ILE A 23 -28.13 -32.18 -4.71
CA ILE A 23 -26.88 -31.94 -5.45
C ILE A 23 -27.09 -31.02 -6.66
N THR A 24 -28.22 -31.17 -7.37
CA THR A 24 -28.54 -30.33 -8.53
C THR A 24 -28.87 -28.89 -8.13
N ASN A 25 -29.60 -28.70 -7.02
CA ASN A 25 -29.85 -27.37 -6.46
C ASN A 25 -28.57 -26.69 -5.97
N GLU A 26 -27.66 -27.44 -5.35
CA GLU A 26 -26.40 -26.90 -4.85
C GLU A 26 -25.52 -26.44 -6.02
N ALA A 27 -25.38 -27.23 -7.08
CA ALA A 27 -24.61 -26.85 -8.28
C ALA A 27 -25.15 -25.57 -8.95
N ALA A 28 -26.46 -25.35 -8.96
CA ALA A 28 -27.08 -24.17 -9.55
C ALA A 28 -26.78 -22.87 -8.76
N LEU A 29 -26.46 -22.95 -7.46
CA LEU A 29 -25.98 -21.80 -6.66
C LEU A 29 -24.54 -21.38 -6.95
N PHE A 30 -23.79 -22.16 -7.73
CA PHE A 30 -22.38 -21.89 -8.08
C PHE A 30 -22.15 -21.66 -9.58
N THR A 31 -23.20 -21.25 -10.31
CA THR A 31 -23.02 -20.75 -11.68
C THR A 31 -22.10 -19.51 -11.69
N PRO A 32 -21.42 -19.19 -12.81
CA PRO A 32 -20.56 -18.00 -12.90
C PRO A 32 -21.27 -16.69 -12.51
N ALA A 33 -22.55 -16.56 -12.85
CA ALA A 33 -23.37 -15.40 -12.46
C ALA A 33 -23.61 -15.34 -10.95
N MET A 34 -23.95 -16.47 -10.32
CA MET A 34 -24.12 -16.55 -8.86
C MET A 34 -22.80 -16.32 -8.12
N LEU A 35 -21.67 -16.84 -8.62
CA LEU A 35 -20.34 -16.56 -8.03
C LEU A 35 -19.98 -15.08 -8.09
N LYS A 36 -20.29 -14.40 -9.21
CA LYS A 36 -20.11 -12.95 -9.32
C LYS A 36 -20.98 -12.20 -8.32
N LEU A 37 -22.27 -12.55 -8.23
CA LEU A 37 -23.19 -11.96 -7.25
C LEU A 37 -22.72 -12.20 -5.82
N ARG A 38 -22.23 -13.41 -5.52
CA ARG A 38 -21.67 -13.77 -4.20
C ARG A 38 -20.53 -12.85 -3.83
N ALA A 39 -19.58 -12.63 -4.73
CA ALA A 39 -18.46 -11.72 -4.48
C ALA A 39 -18.96 -10.29 -4.20
N THR A 40 -19.91 -9.79 -5.00
CA THR A 40 -20.50 -8.46 -4.79
C THR A 40 -21.19 -8.34 -3.44
N LEU A 41 -22.13 -9.24 -3.13
CA LEU A 41 -22.89 -9.20 -1.87
C LEU A 41 -22.00 -9.45 -0.64
N SER A 42 -21.01 -10.35 -0.76
CA SER A 42 -20.02 -10.57 0.29
C SER A 42 -19.24 -9.29 0.60
N ASN A 43 -18.81 -8.56 -0.44
CA ASN A 43 -18.08 -7.31 -0.27
C ASN A 43 -18.96 -6.20 0.34
N GLU A 44 -20.21 -6.08 -0.10
CA GLU A 44 -21.16 -5.10 0.45
C GLU A 44 -21.46 -5.35 1.93
N VAL A 45 -21.74 -6.61 2.31
CA VAL A 45 -21.98 -6.99 3.72
C VAL A 45 -20.72 -6.82 4.56
N ALA A 46 -19.54 -7.17 4.04
CA ALA A 46 -18.27 -6.95 4.72
C ALA A 46 -17.98 -5.46 4.93
N ALA A 47 -18.19 -4.63 3.91
CA ALA A 47 -18.01 -3.18 3.99
C ALA A 47 -18.96 -2.54 5.01
N ALA A 48 -20.23 -2.96 5.02
CA ALA A 48 -21.21 -2.49 6.01
C ALA A 48 -20.81 -2.89 7.43
N LYS A 49 -20.35 -4.14 7.64
CA LYS A 49 -19.84 -4.61 8.95
C LYS A 49 -18.60 -3.84 9.39
N GLN A 50 -17.67 -3.58 8.47
CA GLN A 50 -16.47 -2.79 8.78
C GLN A 50 -16.81 -1.35 9.14
N HIS A 51 -17.68 -0.70 8.36
CA HIS A 51 -18.16 0.65 8.63
C HIS A 51 -18.84 0.74 10.00
N ALA A 52 -19.67 -0.25 10.34
CA ALA A 52 -20.36 -0.29 11.63
C ALA A 52 -19.43 -0.50 12.83
N ARG A 53 -18.33 -1.24 12.64
CA ARG A 53 -17.29 -1.47 13.66
C ARG A 53 -16.35 -0.27 13.82
N GLY A 54 -16.19 0.55 12.78
CA GLY A 54 -15.23 1.66 12.73
C GLY A 54 -15.22 2.55 13.98
N PRO A 55 -16.36 3.11 14.42
CA PRO A 55 -16.43 3.95 15.61
C PRO A 55 -15.94 3.26 16.89
N ALA A 56 -16.35 2.01 17.12
CA ALA A 56 -15.92 1.24 18.29
C ALA A 56 -14.43 0.89 18.23
N THR A 57 -13.91 0.57 17.04
CA THR A 57 -12.48 0.34 16.81
C THR A 57 -11.65 1.58 17.14
N GLU A 58 -12.08 2.76 16.69
CA GLU A 58 -11.37 4.02 16.97
C GLU A 58 -11.41 4.39 18.46
N ILE A 59 -12.53 4.15 19.15
CA ILE A 59 -12.61 4.30 20.60
C ILE A 59 -11.60 3.37 21.29
N LEU A 60 -11.59 2.07 20.95
CA LEU A 60 -10.65 1.10 21.54
C LEU A 60 -9.19 1.45 21.25
N LYS A 61 -8.84 1.88 20.04
CA LYS A 61 -7.49 2.37 19.72
C LYS A 61 -7.10 3.57 20.57
N SER A 62 -7.98 4.57 20.67
CA SER A 62 -7.70 5.78 21.46
C SER A 62 -7.48 5.48 22.94
N GLU A 63 -8.28 4.58 23.52
CA GLU A 63 -8.12 4.13 24.90
C GLU A 63 -6.88 3.27 25.10
N THR A 64 -6.54 2.42 24.13
CA THR A 64 -5.31 1.61 24.17
C THR A 64 -4.09 2.54 24.20
N HIS A 65 -4.06 3.55 23.32
CA HIS A 65 -2.98 4.53 23.30
C HIS A 65 -2.88 5.32 24.62
N ARG A 66 -4.01 5.74 25.20
CA ARG A 66 -4.05 6.39 26.53
C ARG A 66 -3.38 5.51 27.59
N TRP A 67 -3.73 4.22 27.64
CA TRP A 67 -3.19 3.29 28.63
C TRP A 67 -1.72 2.91 28.37
N GLU A 68 -1.24 2.92 27.13
CA GLU A 68 0.17 2.77 26.79
C GLU A 68 1.02 3.95 27.28
N GLN A 69 0.50 5.18 27.12
CA GLN A 69 1.14 6.37 27.65
C GLN A 69 1.22 6.32 29.18
N GLU A 70 0.12 5.96 29.84
CA GLU A 70 0.11 5.78 31.29
C GLU A 70 1.09 4.69 31.73
N HIS A 71 1.09 3.52 31.08
CA HIS A 71 2.03 2.43 31.38
C HIS A 71 3.49 2.90 31.30
N THR A 72 3.81 3.66 30.26
CA THR A 72 5.15 4.23 30.06
C THR A 72 5.52 5.21 31.18
N GLU A 73 4.60 6.08 31.58
CA GLU A 73 4.81 7.03 32.69
C GLU A 73 4.94 6.32 34.05
N ARG A 74 4.13 5.30 34.32
CA ARG A 74 4.21 4.48 35.55
C ARG A 74 5.53 3.71 35.60
N ARG A 75 6.03 3.21 34.46
CA ARG A 75 7.37 2.61 34.36
C ARG A 75 8.47 3.61 34.67
N ARG A 76 8.39 4.81 34.11
CA ARG A 76 9.36 5.88 34.36
C ARG A 76 9.45 6.26 35.84
N THR A 77 8.31 6.34 36.51
CA THR A 77 8.21 6.67 37.94
C THR A 77 8.41 5.47 38.87
N ARG A 78 8.63 4.26 38.32
CA ARG A 78 8.76 2.99 39.05
C ARG A 78 7.57 2.70 39.97
N ASN A 79 6.37 3.17 39.61
CA ASN A 79 5.15 2.90 40.37
C ASN A 79 4.64 1.48 40.07
N ILE A 80 5.08 0.50 40.85
CA ILE A 80 4.79 -0.94 40.65
C ILE A 80 3.28 -1.21 40.58
N LYS A 81 2.49 -0.61 41.49
CA LYS A 81 1.03 -0.78 41.49
C LYS A 81 0.42 -0.22 40.20
N GLY A 82 0.84 0.97 39.79
CA GLY A 82 0.40 1.62 38.55
C GLY A 82 0.72 0.80 37.31
N ILE A 83 1.94 0.25 37.22
CA ILE A 83 2.36 -0.63 36.11
C ILE A 83 1.38 -1.81 35.98
N ALA A 84 1.13 -2.53 37.07
CA ALA A 84 0.23 -3.68 37.06
C ALA A 84 -1.24 -3.31 36.76
N ILE A 85 -1.68 -2.08 37.05
CA ILE A 85 -3.03 -1.61 36.68
C ILE A 85 -3.07 -1.37 35.17
N SER A 86 -2.10 -0.62 34.64
CA SER A 86 -2.03 -0.32 33.20
C SER A 86 -1.84 -1.57 32.33
N GLU A 87 -1.06 -2.57 32.76
CA GLU A 87 -0.93 -3.85 32.04
C GLU A 87 -2.25 -4.62 31.99
N ALA A 88 -2.99 -4.66 33.10
CA ALA A 88 -4.30 -5.30 33.13
C ALA A 88 -5.34 -4.57 32.27
N ALA A 89 -5.25 -3.23 32.18
CA ALA A 89 -6.10 -2.46 31.29
C ALA A 89 -5.80 -2.74 29.81
N LEU A 90 -4.53 -2.79 29.43
CA LEU A 90 -4.10 -3.11 28.07
C LEU A 90 -4.53 -4.53 27.65
N ASP A 91 -4.39 -5.52 28.53
CA ASP A 91 -4.88 -6.89 28.28
C ASP A 91 -6.41 -6.93 28.09
N ALA A 92 -7.16 -6.19 28.92
CA ALA A 92 -8.61 -6.11 28.79
C ALA A 92 -9.04 -5.40 27.49
N LEU A 93 -8.36 -4.33 27.08
CA LEU A 93 -8.62 -3.63 25.82
C LEU A 93 -8.31 -4.50 24.61
N ARG A 94 -7.21 -5.25 24.64
CA ARG A 94 -6.86 -6.21 23.60
C ARG A 94 -7.94 -7.28 23.43
N LYS A 95 -8.39 -7.89 24.52
CA LYS A 95 -9.50 -8.86 24.49
C LYS A 95 -10.81 -8.24 23.98
N GLY A 96 -11.06 -6.99 24.36
CA GLY A 96 -12.17 -6.19 23.82
C GLY A 96 -12.09 -6.04 22.30
N ALA A 97 -10.92 -5.70 21.76
CA ALA A 97 -10.69 -5.58 20.32
C ALA A 97 -10.84 -6.93 19.59
N GLU A 98 -10.27 -8.01 20.14
CA GLU A 98 -10.41 -9.37 19.60
C GLU A 98 -11.89 -9.81 19.57
N SER A 99 -12.67 -9.47 20.61
CA SER A 99 -14.11 -9.76 20.66
C SER A 99 -14.92 -8.97 19.63
N LEU A 100 -14.57 -7.70 19.39
CA LEU A 100 -15.19 -6.86 18.37
C LEU A 100 -14.94 -7.41 16.96
N GLU A 101 -13.72 -7.90 16.70
CA GLU A 101 -13.35 -8.49 15.43
C GLU A 101 -14.11 -9.81 15.19
N ALA A 102 -14.09 -10.70 16.19
CA ALA A 102 -14.69 -12.03 16.09
C ALA A 102 -16.22 -11.99 16.07
N ARG A 103 -16.85 -11.19 16.93
CA ARG A 103 -18.31 -11.21 17.18
C ARG A 103 -19.03 -9.92 16.81
N GLY A 104 -18.32 -8.84 16.51
CA GLY A 104 -18.92 -7.54 16.26
C GLY A 104 -19.40 -6.81 17.53
N VAL A 105 -19.13 -7.35 18.71
CA VAL A 105 -19.52 -6.76 20.00
C VAL A 105 -18.31 -6.74 20.92
N VAL A 106 -18.11 -5.63 21.63
CA VAL A 106 -17.03 -5.52 22.62
C VAL A 106 -17.44 -6.18 23.93
N GLU A 107 -16.72 -7.23 24.29
CA GLU A 107 -16.80 -7.91 25.58
C GLU A 107 -15.47 -7.82 26.31
N PHE A 108 -15.52 -7.25 27.52
CA PHE A 108 -14.37 -7.20 28.41
C PHE A 108 -14.35 -8.43 29.34
N PRO A 109 -13.17 -8.84 29.85
CA PRO A 109 -13.05 -9.94 30.81
C PRO A 109 -13.93 -9.71 32.05
N ALA A 110 -14.57 -10.76 32.57
CA ALA A 110 -15.41 -10.65 33.77
C ALA A 110 -14.59 -10.33 35.04
N ASN A 111 -13.31 -10.68 35.05
CA ASN A 111 -12.39 -10.55 36.18
C ASN A 111 -11.49 -9.30 36.07
N LEU A 112 -12.09 -8.13 35.80
CA LEU A 112 -11.36 -6.86 35.84
C LEU A 112 -10.86 -6.55 37.26
N ARG A 113 -9.69 -5.90 37.34
CA ARG A 113 -9.21 -5.37 38.63
C ARG A 113 -10.21 -4.35 39.16
N ARG A 114 -10.36 -4.28 40.48
CA ARG A 114 -11.30 -3.35 41.14
C ARG A 114 -11.06 -1.90 40.73
N GLU A 115 -9.80 -1.51 40.55
CA GLU A 115 -9.40 -0.17 40.10
C GLU A 115 -9.87 0.18 38.67
N LEU A 116 -10.12 -0.82 37.82
CA LEU A 116 -10.52 -0.63 36.42
C LEU A 116 -12.04 -0.75 36.19
N THR A 117 -12.78 -1.25 37.19
CA THR A 117 -14.19 -1.63 37.02
C THR A 117 -15.06 -0.44 36.61
N GLU A 118 -14.88 0.72 37.26
CA GLU A 118 -15.67 1.92 36.95
C GLU A 118 -15.31 2.50 35.57
N GLU A 119 -14.01 2.58 35.24
CA GLU A 119 -13.57 3.10 33.95
C GLU A 119 -14.05 2.24 32.78
N PHE A 120 -13.95 0.91 32.90
CA PHE A 120 -14.39 0.00 31.84
C PHE A 120 -15.92 -0.06 31.73
N ALA A 121 -16.66 0.19 32.81
CA ALA A 121 -18.11 0.37 32.72
C ALA A 121 -18.47 1.61 31.90
N LYS A 122 -17.78 2.75 32.13
CA LYS A 122 -17.98 3.97 31.33
C LYS A 122 -17.56 3.77 29.87
N LEU A 123 -16.44 3.09 29.65
CA LEU A 123 -15.97 2.73 28.31
C LEU A 123 -16.98 1.84 27.58
N LYS A 124 -17.54 0.84 28.26
CA LYS A 124 -18.57 -0.03 27.69
C LYS A 124 -19.80 0.75 27.25
N VAL A 125 -20.30 1.68 28.08
CA VAL A 125 -21.44 2.55 27.69
C VAL A 125 -21.11 3.37 26.44
N ARG A 126 -19.90 3.92 26.32
CA ARG A 126 -19.46 4.66 25.12
C ARG A 126 -19.41 3.76 23.88
N LEU A 127 -18.87 2.55 24.02
CA LEU A 127 -18.78 1.58 22.92
C LEU A 127 -20.15 1.09 22.48
N ASP A 128 -21.04 0.78 23.43
CA ASP A 128 -22.41 0.35 23.15
C ASP A 128 -23.19 1.48 22.46
N SER A 129 -22.98 2.74 22.86
CA SER A 129 -23.58 3.92 22.19
C SER A 129 -23.05 4.12 20.77
N ALA A 130 -21.76 3.88 20.55
CA ALA A 130 -21.14 3.98 19.23
C ALA A 130 -21.63 2.87 18.27
N GLY A 131 -21.96 1.68 18.80
CA GLY A 131 -22.51 0.56 18.03
C GLY A 131 -24.02 0.67 17.78
N ALA A 132 -24.79 1.29 18.67
CA ALA A 132 -26.24 1.41 18.54
C ALA A 132 -26.66 2.19 17.27
N GLY A 133 -25.91 3.24 16.90
CA GLY A 133 -26.17 4.03 15.70
C GLY A 133 -25.82 3.33 14.38
N THR A 134 -25.14 2.17 14.41
CA THR A 134 -24.66 1.47 13.22
C THR A 134 -25.30 0.09 13.01
N ALA A 135 -26.12 -0.39 13.96
CA ALA A 135 -26.83 -1.66 13.85
C ALA A 135 -27.95 -1.63 12.78
N GLU A 136 -28.68 -0.51 12.69
CA GLU A 136 -29.77 -0.30 11.74
C GLU A 136 -29.30 -0.40 10.26
N PRO A 137 -28.20 0.26 9.84
CA PRO A 137 -27.72 0.15 8.46
C PRO A 137 -27.19 -1.25 8.07
N ILE A 138 -26.64 -2.05 8.99
CA ILE A 138 -26.24 -3.43 8.65
C ILE A 138 -27.47 -4.29 8.36
N GLY A 139 -28.50 -4.19 9.20
CA GLY A 139 -29.73 -4.96 9.02
C GLY A 139 -30.41 -4.66 7.68
N GLU A 140 -30.40 -3.39 7.26
CA GLU A 140 -30.90 -3.00 5.93
C GLU A 140 -30.05 -3.54 4.79
N VAL A 141 -28.72 -3.47 4.89
CA VAL A 141 -27.81 -4.00 3.86
C VAL A 141 -27.95 -5.51 3.74
N GLU A 142 -27.98 -6.23 4.85
CA GLU A 142 -28.19 -7.69 4.84
C GLU A 142 -29.57 -8.03 4.25
N THR A 143 -30.62 -7.30 4.62
CA THR A 143 -31.98 -7.52 4.07
C THR A 143 -32.02 -7.30 2.55
N LYS A 144 -31.37 -6.25 2.04
CA LYS A 144 -31.23 -6.00 0.60
C LYS A 144 -30.40 -7.09 -0.09
N ALA A 145 -29.32 -7.54 0.54
CA ALA A 145 -28.48 -8.61 0.00
C ALA A 145 -29.25 -9.95 -0.09
N ILE A 146 -30.05 -10.27 0.91
CA ILE A 146 -30.90 -11.48 0.94
C ILE A 146 -32.00 -11.37 -0.13
N ALA A 147 -32.60 -10.20 -0.32
CA ALA A 147 -33.57 -9.99 -1.39
C ALA A 147 -32.95 -10.23 -2.78
N SER A 148 -31.75 -9.69 -3.03
CA SER A 148 -30.99 -9.92 -4.26
C SER A 148 -30.61 -11.40 -4.46
N PHE A 149 -30.21 -12.07 -3.38
CA PHE A 149 -29.93 -13.51 -3.38
C PHE A 149 -31.18 -14.33 -3.73
N ARG A 150 -32.33 -14.04 -3.11
CA ARG A 150 -33.61 -14.69 -3.41
C ARG A 150 -34.01 -14.52 -4.87
N GLU A 151 -33.88 -13.30 -5.42
CA GLU A 151 -34.20 -13.02 -6.82
C GLU A 151 -33.29 -13.81 -7.78
N ALA A 152 -31.98 -13.85 -7.50
CA ALA A 152 -31.04 -14.56 -8.34
C ALA A 152 -31.20 -16.09 -8.25
N ALA A 153 -31.47 -16.62 -7.06
CA ALA A 153 -31.78 -18.03 -6.85
C ALA A 153 -33.06 -18.42 -7.61
N ALA A 154 -34.11 -17.60 -7.56
CA ALA A 154 -35.34 -17.82 -8.31
C ALA A 154 -35.10 -17.85 -9.83
N LYS A 155 -34.25 -16.96 -10.36
CA LYS A 155 -33.83 -16.98 -11.78
C LYS A 155 -33.04 -18.23 -12.16
N ALA A 156 -32.34 -18.85 -11.20
CA ALA A 156 -31.64 -20.11 -11.38
C ALA A 156 -32.55 -21.35 -11.16
N GLY A 157 -33.84 -21.16 -10.93
CA GLY A 157 -34.80 -22.25 -10.68
C GLY A 157 -34.78 -22.80 -9.25
N ILE A 158 -34.13 -22.11 -8.32
CA ILE A 158 -33.97 -22.53 -6.93
C ILE A 158 -34.96 -21.78 -6.06
N THR A 159 -35.76 -22.52 -5.29
CA THR A 159 -36.72 -21.92 -4.35
C THR A 159 -36.07 -21.74 -2.99
N ILE A 160 -35.84 -20.48 -2.58
CA ILE A 160 -35.39 -20.12 -1.23
C ILE A 160 -36.64 -19.93 -0.34
N PRO A 161 -36.69 -20.45 0.89
CA PRO A 161 -37.82 -20.29 1.79
C PRO A 161 -38.19 -18.81 2.02
N ALA A 162 -39.50 -18.53 2.09
CA ALA A 162 -40.02 -17.19 2.36
C ALA A 162 -39.79 -16.74 3.81
N ASP A 163 -39.58 -17.68 4.73
CA ASP A 163 -39.18 -17.38 6.11
C ASP A 163 -37.82 -16.66 6.13
N ASP A 164 -37.77 -15.50 6.77
CA ASP A 164 -36.58 -14.64 6.79
C ASP A 164 -35.44 -15.25 7.61
N ALA A 165 -35.74 -15.96 8.70
CA ALA A 165 -34.70 -16.60 9.51
C ALA A 165 -33.96 -17.69 8.72
N THR A 166 -34.71 -18.55 8.03
CA THR A 166 -34.17 -19.62 7.17
C THR A 166 -33.42 -19.04 5.97
N ALA A 167 -33.94 -17.98 5.34
CA ALA A 167 -33.24 -17.33 4.22
C ALA A 167 -31.93 -16.65 4.65
N ARG A 168 -31.88 -16.04 5.84
CA ARG A 168 -30.64 -15.51 6.42
C ARG A 168 -29.61 -16.61 6.63
N GLN A 169 -30.03 -17.74 7.18
CA GLN A 169 -29.14 -18.88 7.40
C GLN A 169 -28.59 -19.42 6.07
N GLN A 170 -29.45 -19.67 5.08
CA GLN A 170 -29.01 -20.17 3.77
C GLN A 170 -28.11 -19.17 3.04
N PHE A 171 -28.39 -17.87 3.14
CA PHE A 171 -27.52 -16.84 2.59
C PHE A 171 -26.15 -16.85 3.27
N ALA A 172 -26.09 -16.96 4.59
CA ALA A 172 -24.83 -17.05 5.33
C ALA A 172 -24.02 -18.32 4.97
N GLU A 173 -24.69 -19.47 4.85
CA GLU A 173 -24.08 -20.73 4.41
C GLU A 173 -23.53 -20.61 2.98
N TRP A 174 -24.30 -20.03 2.06
CA TRP A 174 -23.88 -19.81 0.68
C TRP A 174 -22.67 -18.87 0.57
N LEU A 175 -22.61 -17.82 1.40
CA LEU A 175 -21.47 -16.90 1.45
C LEU A 175 -20.16 -17.59 1.87
N VAL A 176 -20.20 -18.67 2.65
CA VAL A 176 -18.99 -19.39 3.14
C VAL A 176 -18.73 -20.72 2.43
N ALA A 177 -19.73 -21.30 1.76
CA ALA A 177 -19.62 -22.60 1.10
C ALA A 177 -18.54 -22.61 0.01
N LYS A 178 -17.76 -23.68 -0.13
CA LYS A 178 -16.78 -23.82 -1.22
C LYS A 178 -17.50 -24.26 -2.50
N PRO A 179 -17.14 -23.76 -3.69
CA PRO A 179 -17.71 -24.28 -4.93
C PRO A 179 -17.43 -25.78 -5.03
N PRO A 180 -18.40 -26.60 -5.51
CA PRO A 180 -18.14 -28.01 -5.74
C PRO A 180 -16.96 -28.15 -6.72
N PRO A 181 -16.08 -29.15 -6.51
CA PRO A 181 -14.97 -29.40 -7.43
C PRO A 181 -15.53 -29.58 -8.84
N LYS A 182 -14.93 -28.87 -9.80
CA LYS A 182 -15.32 -28.96 -11.21
C LYS A 182 -15.22 -30.42 -11.63
N VAL A 183 -16.35 -31.05 -11.95
CA VAL A 183 -16.35 -32.40 -12.53
C VAL A 183 -15.60 -32.26 -13.85
N VAL A 184 -14.36 -32.73 -13.87
CA VAL A 184 -13.57 -32.78 -15.10
C VAL A 184 -14.27 -33.80 -15.98
N ASP A 185 -14.89 -33.33 -17.07
CA ASP A 185 -15.52 -34.22 -18.03
C ASP A 185 -14.54 -35.33 -18.40
N ALA A 186 -15.00 -36.57 -18.35
CA ALA A 186 -14.22 -37.71 -18.80
C ALA A 186 -13.69 -37.41 -20.21
N PRO A 187 -12.40 -37.67 -20.49
CA PRO A 187 -11.79 -37.30 -21.76
C PRO A 187 -12.61 -37.90 -22.90
N LYS A 188 -13.20 -37.04 -23.73
CA LYS A 188 -13.87 -37.47 -24.96
C LYS A 188 -12.82 -38.13 -25.85
N THR A 189 -12.97 -39.42 -26.08
CA THR A 189 -12.24 -40.17 -27.11
C THR A 189 -12.64 -39.63 -28.48
N THR A 190 -11.80 -38.77 -29.05
CA THR A 190 -11.86 -38.37 -30.46
C THR A 190 -10.73 -39.06 -31.22
N ASP A 191 -11.10 -39.53 -32.41
CA ASP A 191 -10.31 -40.30 -33.36
C ASP A 191 -8.90 -39.75 -33.64
N THR A 192 -8.01 -40.70 -33.85
CA THR A 192 -6.57 -40.58 -34.09
C THR A 192 -6.25 -39.95 -35.43
N ASP A 193 -5.69 -38.74 -35.40
CA ASP A 193 -4.74 -38.27 -36.42
C ASP A 193 -3.31 -38.73 -36.06
N PRO A 194 -2.43 -38.96 -37.06
CA PRO A 194 -1.10 -39.50 -36.83
C PRO A 194 -0.22 -38.48 -36.10
N VAL A 195 0.01 -38.74 -34.81
CA VAL A 195 0.96 -37.98 -33.99
C VAL A 195 2.37 -38.22 -34.54
N THR A 196 2.91 -37.19 -35.18
CA THR A 196 4.35 -37.06 -35.38
C THR A 196 5.01 -37.00 -34.00
N ASN A 197 5.70 -38.08 -33.63
CA ASN A 197 6.51 -38.19 -32.43
C ASN A 197 7.71 -37.22 -32.47
N ALA A 198 7.45 -35.93 -32.28
CA ALA A 198 8.45 -35.04 -31.74
C ALA A 198 8.49 -35.28 -30.22
N PRO A 199 9.64 -35.62 -29.61
CA PRO A 199 9.73 -35.76 -28.17
C PRO A 199 9.23 -34.46 -27.51
N PRO A 200 8.41 -34.53 -26.46
CA PRO A 200 7.89 -33.34 -25.79
C PRO A 200 9.08 -32.47 -25.39
N LYS A 201 9.05 -31.19 -25.80
CA LYS A 201 10.00 -30.20 -25.32
C LYS A 201 9.89 -30.19 -23.80
N PHE A 202 10.92 -30.73 -23.14
CA PHE A 202 11.05 -30.67 -21.70
C PHE A 202 11.28 -29.20 -21.34
N GLU A 203 10.22 -28.48 -21.00
CA GLU A 203 10.37 -27.16 -20.39
C GLU A 203 11.13 -27.35 -19.07
N PRO A 204 12.22 -26.60 -18.85
CA PRO A 204 12.93 -26.69 -17.59
C PRO A 204 11.93 -26.33 -16.48
N PRO A 205 11.86 -27.15 -15.41
CA PRO A 205 10.97 -26.90 -14.29
C PRO A 205 11.14 -25.48 -13.73
N PRO A 206 10.05 -24.84 -13.28
CA PRO A 206 10.07 -23.44 -12.91
C PRO A 206 11.02 -23.19 -11.73
N GLU A 207 11.78 -22.11 -11.83
CA GLU A 207 12.73 -21.67 -10.80
C GLU A 207 12.03 -21.39 -9.46
N PHE A 208 10.80 -20.88 -9.51
CA PHE A 208 9.94 -20.67 -8.35
C PHE A 208 8.69 -21.55 -8.48
N PHE A 209 8.39 -22.33 -7.45
CA PHE A 209 7.34 -23.36 -7.55
C PHE A 209 6.23 -23.22 -6.50
N ALA A 210 6.35 -22.28 -5.57
CA ALA A 210 5.29 -21.91 -4.63
C ALA A 210 5.45 -20.45 -4.18
N SER A 211 4.36 -19.71 -4.02
CA SER A 211 4.35 -18.37 -3.45
C SER A 211 3.12 -18.13 -2.58
N SER A 212 3.28 -17.34 -1.52
CA SER A 212 2.18 -16.85 -0.65
C SER A 212 1.57 -15.55 -1.17
N GLY A 213 2.22 -14.87 -2.12
CA GLY A 213 1.74 -13.62 -2.71
C GLY A 213 2.74 -13.01 -3.68
N HIS A 214 2.54 -11.75 -4.04
CA HIS A 214 3.47 -10.98 -4.87
C HIS A 214 4.31 -10.03 -4.03
N GLY A 215 5.54 -9.77 -4.47
CA GLY A 215 6.44 -8.85 -3.80
C GLY A 215 7.73 -8.61 -4.58
N THR A 216 8.52 -7.67 -4.08
CA THR A 216 9.81 -7.22 -4.65
C THR A 216 10.92 -7.34 -3.62
N ASN A 217 12.19 -7.18 -4.03
CA ASN A 217 13.35 -7.15 -3.13
C ASN A 217 13.44 -8.36 -2.20
N TRP A 218 13.31 -9.55 -2.77
CA TRP A 218 13.29 -10.80 -2.03
C TRP A 218 14.64 -11.07 -1.34
N GLY A 219 14.60 -11.24 -0.02
CA GLY A 219 15.70 -11.75 0.79
C GLY A 219 15.60 -13.27 0.98
N ILE A 220 16.70 -13.89 1.39
CA ILE A 220 16.76 -15.33 1.68
C ILE A 220 16.56 -15.53 3.18
N ALA A 221 15.50 -16.24 3.57
CA ALA A 221 15.24 -16.58 4.97
C ALA A 221 16.07 -17.79 5.40
N GLY A 222 16.16 -18.80 4.54
CA GLY A 222 16.93 -20.01 4.81
C GLY A 222 16.79 -21.06 3.72
N ARG A 223 17.55 -22.15 3.86
CA ARG A 223 17.55 -23.27 2.92
C ARG A 223 17.17 -24.55 3.64
N TRP A 224 16.30 -25.34 3.03
CA TRP A 224 15.92 -26.65 3.53
C TRP A 224 16.32 -27.73 2.53
N THR A 225 16.88 -28.84 3.02
CA THR A 225 17.22 -30.01 2.21
C THR A 225 16.94 -31.31 2.95
N ALA A 226 16.59 -32.36 2.21
CA ALA A 226 16.40 -33.72 2.71
C ALA A 226 16.64 -34.76 1.60
N LEU A 227 17.00 -35.98 2.01
CA LEU A 227 17.07 -37.13 1.12
C LEU A 227 15.77 -37.95 1.25
N SER A 228 14.73 -37.52 0.55
CA SER A 228 13.36 -38.01 0.79
C SER A 228 13.14 -39.41 0.22
N GLY A 229 12.52 -40.28 1.03
CA GLY A 229 12.09 -41.61 0.63
C GLY A 229 10.64 -41.70 0.11
N GLY A 230 9.90 -40.59 0.08
CA GLY A 230 8.48 -40.57 -0.28
C GLY A 230 7.74 -39.34 0.29
N PRO A 231 6.40 -39.38 0.37
CA PRO A 231 5.63 -38.28 0.94
C PRO A 231 5.81 -38.22 2.46
N ASN A 232 6.32 -37.09 2.93
CA ASN A 232 6.52 -36.74 4.33
C ASN A 232 5.96 -35.35 4.56
N VAL A 233 5.46 -35.08 5.76
CA VAL A 233 5.08 -33.72 6.19
C VAL A 233 6.17 -33.18 7.09
N PHE A 234 6.62 -31.95 6.82
CA PHE A 234 7.62 -31.25 7.61
C PHE A 234 7.03 -29.97 8.19
N GLU A 235 7.43 -29.67 9.43
CA GLU A 235 7.13 -28.41 10.11
C GLU A 235 8.45 -27.73 10.49
N LEU A 236 8.66 -26.50 10.02
CA LEU A 236 9.85 -25.72 10.35
C LEU A 236 9.46 -24.36 10.92
N VAL A 237 9.95 -24.04 12.11
CA VAL A 237 9.84 -22.69 12.68
C VAL A 237 10.87 -21.79 12.00
N VAL A 238 10.39 -20.77 11.27
CA VAL A 238 11.19 -19.79 10.52
C VAL A 238 11.48 -18.53 11.35
N PHE A 239 10.48 -18.01 12.07
CA PHE A 239 10.68 -16.84 12.93
C PHE A 239 11.68 -17.12 14.06
N GLY A 240 12.62 -16.20 14.24
CA GLY A 240 13.71 -16.32 15.21
C GLY A 240 14.68 -17.48 14.95
N ALA A 241 14.56 -18.20 13.83
CA ALA A 241 15.45 -19.31 13.55
C ALA A 241 16.86 -18.79 13.26
N THR A 242 17.86 -19.35 13.94
CA THR A 242 19.27 -19.03 13.73
C THR A 242 20.06 -20.30 13.49
N GLY A 243 21.14 -20.17 12.71
CA GLY A 243 22.08 -21.25 12.43
C GLY A 243 21.47 -22.44 11.68
N LYS A 244 22.13 -23.58 11.82
CA LYS A 244 21.76 -24.85 11.19
C LYS A 244 20.97 -25.73 12.15
N LYS A 245 19.80 -26.19 11.72
CA LYS A 245 18.98 -27.18 12.39
C LYS A 245 18.99 -28.46 11.58
N THR A 246 19.03 -29.60 12.25
CA THR A 246 18.85 -30.91 11.63
C THR A 246 17.74 -31.65 12.36
N GLY A 247 17.10 -32.58 11.67
CA GLY A 247 16.07 -33.40 12.28
C GLY A 247 15.77 -34.63 11.47
N ARG A 248 14.80 -35.40 11.96
CA ARG A 248 14.42 -36.70 11.41
C ARG A 248 12.91 -36.84 11.44
N VAL A 249 12.31 -37.24 10.32
CA VAL A 249 10.86 -37.49 10.19
C VAL A 249 10.66 -38.91 9.67
N GLU A 250 9.84 -39.70 10.36
CA GLU A 250 9.51 -41.05 9.92
C GLU A 250 8.50 -41.02 8.77
N ASN A 251 8.81 -41.73 7.69
CA ASN A 251 7.91 -41.80 6.55
C ASN A 251 6.75 -42.76 6.85
N PRO A 252 5.49 -42.29 6.80
CA PRO A 252 4.36 -43.11 7.22
C PRO A 252 4.09 -44.30 6.30
N ILE A 253 4.60 -44.27 5.06
CA ILE A 253 4.40 -45.34 4.08
C ILE A 253 5.52 -46.38 4.16
N SER A 254 6.78 -45.93 4.21
CA SER A 254 7.95 -46.81 4.15
C SER A 254 8.51 -47.20 5.51
N GLY A 255 8.10 -46.54 6.61
CA GLY A 255 8.69 -46.69 7.94
C GLY A 255 10.16 -46.24 8.02
N ARG A 256 10.71 -45.71 6.93
CA ARG A 256 12.10 -45.21 6.89
C ARG A 256 12.10 -43.76 7.32
N ALA A 257 13.04 -43.44 8.19
CA ALA A 257 13.20 -42.07 8.63
C ALA A 257 14.03 -41.26 7.64
N THR A 258 13.51 -40.09 7.29
CA THR A 258 14.14 -39.09 6.42
C THR A 258 14.86 -38.06 7.29
N GLU A 259 16.17 -37.93 7.10
CA GLU A 259 16.95 -36.87 7.71
C GLU A 259 16.83 -35.59 6.90
N TRP A 260 16.79 -34.46 7.59
CA TRP A 260 16.66 -33.15 6.98
C TRP A 260 17.54 -32.12 7.65
N THR A 261 17.87 -31.08 6.89
CA THR A 261 18.63 -29.90 7.34
C THR A 261 17.88 -28.63 6.97
N TYR A 262 17.81 -27.67 7.90
CA TYR A 262 17.39 -26.30 7.65
C TYR A 262 18.49 -25.34 8.11
N GLU A 263 19.00 -24.51 7.21
CA GLU A 263 19.99 -23.49 7.51
C GLU A 263 19.36 -22.11 7.37
N SER A 264 19.24 -21.39 8.49
CA SER A 264 18.74 -20.02 8.49
C SER A 264 19.82 -19.08 7.94
N ALA A 265 19.47 -18.34 6.88
CA ALA A 265 20.36 -17.34 6.29
C ALA A 265 20.22 -15.99 7.02
N VAL A 266 18.99 -15.60 7.34
CA VAL A 266 18.68 -14.37 8.10
C VAL A 266 17.60 -14.69 9.13
N PRO A 267 17.82 -14.41 10.43
CA PRO A 267 16.78 -14.58 11.43
C PRO A 267 15.62 -13.60 11.16
N LEU A 268 14.45 -14.15 10.86
CA LEU A 268 13.25 -13.33 10.64
C LEU A 268 12.60 -12.98 11.98
N GLU A 269 12.38 -11.70 12.22
CA GLU A 269 11.52 -11.24 13.31
C GLU A 269 10.07 -11.64 13.06
N VAL A 270 9.27 -11.75 14.14
CA VAL A 270 7.82 -11.96 14.02
C VAL A 270 7.20 -10.79 13.26
N GLY A 271 6.51 -11.08 12.16
CA GLY A 271 5.92 -10.04 11.33
C GLY A 271 5.15 -10.58 10.15
N ASN A 272 4.58 -9.68 9.36
CA ASN A 272 3.86 -10.01 8.14
C ASN A 272 4.81 -9.91 6.94
N TYR A 273 5.09 -11.04 6.32
CA TYR A 273 5.92 -11.13 5.12
C TYR A 273 5.15 -11.82 4.01
N THR A 274 5.62 -11.63 2.79
CA THR A 274 5.30 -12.49 1.66
C THR A 274 6.49 -13.42 1.44
N TYR A 275 6.21 -14.70 1.24
CA TYR A 275 7.17 -15.77 1.01
C TYR A 275 7.03 -16.40 -0.37
N ARG A 276 8.14 -16.96 -0.88
CA ARG A 276 8.17 -17.86 -2.04
C ARG A 276 9.25 -18.93 -1.87
N LEU A 277 9.07 -20.06 -2.56
CA LEU A 277 10.08 -21.12 -2.63
C LEU A 277 10.80 -21.06 -3.97
N HIS A 278 12.12 -20.86 -3.89
CA HIS A 278 13.06 -20.94 -4.99
C HIS A 278 13.69 -22.33 -5.02
N ARG A 279 13.90 -22.86 -6.23
CA ARG A 279 14.47 -24.18 -6.43
C ARG A 279 15.98 -24.16 -6.27
N ASP A 280 16.47 -24.95 -5.32
CA ASP A 280 17.90 -25.13 -5.10
C ASP A 280 18.44 -26.24 -6.00
N GLY A 281 19.04 -25.87 -7.14
CA GLY A 281 19.65 -26.80 -8.09
C GLY A 281 18.68 -27.80 -8.73
N THR A 282 19.03 -29.08 -8.71
CA THR A 282 18.23 -30.18 -9.30
C THR A 282 17.26 -30.82 -8.33
N ASN A 283 17.13 -30.29 -7.12
CA ASN A 283 16.31 -30.87 -6.07
C ASN A 283 14.83 -30.97 -6.47
N ASP A 284 14.15 -32.04 -6.06
CA ASP A 284 12.71 -32.17 -6.22
C ASP A 284 11.94 -31.08 -5.45
N VAL A 285 10.76 -30.73 -5.96
CA VAL A 285 9.92 -29.67 -5.39
C VAL A 285 8.98 -30.21 -4.32
N VAL A 286 8.66 -29.36 -3.34
CA VAL A 286 7.69 -29.65 -2.28
C VAL A 286 6.34 -28.98 -2.55
N GLY A 287 5.28 -29.44 -1.90
CA GLY A 287 4.00 -28.71 -1.82
C GLY A 287 3.89 -27.98 -0.49
N VAL A 288 3.55 -26.70 -0.50
CA VAL A 288 3.33 -25.93 0.73
C VAL A 288 1.88 -26.08 1.17
N SER A 289 1.70 -26.51 2.42
CA SER A 289 0.38 -26.61 3.06
C SER A 289 0.06 -25.33 3.84
N GLU A 290 1.07 -24.74 4.49
CA GLU A 290 0.91 -23.53 5.30
C GLU A 290 2.18 -22.67 5.26
N TRP A 291 2.02 -21.36 5.09
CA TRP A 291 3.13 -20.39 5.08
C TRP A 291 3.39 -19.84 6.49
N PRO A 292 4.63 -19.39 6.80
CA PRO A 292 4.92 -18.72 8.06
C PRO A 292 4.00 -17.51 8.29
N SER A 293 3.39 -17.45 9.47
CA SER A 293 2.52 -16.34 9.86
C SER A 293 2.59 -16.10 11.35
N ILE A 294 2.09 -14.95 11.81
CA ILE A 294 1.96 -14.69 13.26
C ILE A 294 1.03 -15.72 13.90
N ALA A 295 -0.04 -16.11 13.20
CA ALA A 295 -1.06 -17.03 13.70
C ALA A 295 -0.51 -18.44 13.98
N ASN A 296 0.45 -18.93 13.20
CA ASN A 296 1.06 -20.25 13.38
C ASN A 296 2.43 -20.23 14.06
N GLY A 297 2.80 -19.08 14.66
CA GLY A 297 4.09 -18.92 15.34
C GLY A 297 5.30 -18.93 14.39
N GLY A 298 5.10 -18.56 13.12
CA GLY A 298 6.16 -18.49 12.11
C GLY A 298 6.55 -19.82 11.51
N LYS A 299 5.64 -20.79 11.49
CA LYS A 299 5.90 -22.13 10.94
C LYS A 299 5.58 -22.20 9.45
N ILE A 300 6.47 -22.80 8.68
CA ILE A 300 6.12 -23.34 7.35
C ILE A 300 5.79 -24.82 7.49
N VAL A 301 4.68 -25.23 6.88
CA VAL A 301 4.26 -26.63 6.79
C VAL A 301 4.22 -27.03 5.32
N PHE A 302 4.96 -28.06 4.95
CA PHE A 302 5.06 -28.52 3.56
C PHE A 302 5.21 -30.04 3.50
N HIS A 303 4.98 -30.59 2.31
CA HIS A 303 5.07 -32.02 2.06
C HIS A 303 5.95 -32.33 0.84
N THR A 304 6.74 -33.39 0.95
CA THR A 304 7.49 -33.94 -0.18
C THR A 304 6.53 -34.71 -1.10
N LYS A 305 6.78 -34.67 -2.41
CA LYS A 305 5.97 -35.39 -3.40
C LYS A 305 6.45 -36.83 -3.53
N LEU A 306 5.58 -37.69 -4.05
CA LEU A 306 6.00 -39.02 -4.52
C LEU A 306 6.91 -38.83 -5.74
N THR A 307 8.15 -39.30 -5.65
CA THR A 307 9.11 -39.20 -6.74
C THR A 307 9.37 -40.61 -7.29
N PRO A 308 9.67 -40.75 -8.60
CA PRO A 308 10.03 -42.04 -9.18
C PRO A 308 11.42 -42.52 -8.76
N ARG A 309 12.25 -41.64 -8.16
CA ARG A 309 13.63 -41.93 -7.77
C ARG A 309 13.76 -41.89 -6.26
N ILE A 310 13.81 -43.06 -5.63
CA ILE A 310 13.93 -43.18 -4.17
C ILE A 310 15.35 -43.68 -3.82
N PRO A 311 16.14 -42.94 -3.03
CA PRO A 311 15.84 -41.63 -2.43
C PRO A 311 16.02 -40.46 -3.42
N ALA A 312 15.26 -39.38 -3.22
CA ALA A 312 15.34 -38.15 -4.00
C ALA A 312 15.87 -36.99 -3.16
N GLU A 313 16.88 -36.29 -3.67
CA GLU A 313 17.33 -35.02 -3.12
C GLU A 313 16.20 -34.00 -3.30
N THR A 314 15.65 -33.53 -2.18
CA THR A 314 14.53 -32.58 -2.14
C THR A 314 14.97 -31.38 -1.34
N GLY A 315 14.61 -30.18 -1.79
CA GLY A 315 15.11 -28.96 -1.15
C GLY A 315 14.58 -27.69 -1.78
N PHE A 316 14.70 -26.60 -1.02
CA PHE A 316 14.30 -25.27 -1.47
C PHE A 316 15.03 -24.17 -0.72
N GLU A 317 15.09 -23.01 -1.35
CA GLU A 317 15.43 -21.76 -0.71
C GLU A 317 14.14 -20.98 -0.40
N LEU A 318 13.90 -20.72 0.89
CA LEU A 318 12.78 -19.91 1.35
C LEU A 318 13.18 -18.45 1.22
N GLN A 319 12.49 -17.73 0.35
CA GLN A 319 12.67 -16.29 0.17
C GLN A 319 11.51 -15.51 0.80
N PHE A 320 11.77 -14.30 1.27
CA PHE A 320 10.81 -13.44 1.96
C PHE A 320 10.92 -11.98 1.50
N THR A 321 9.84 -11.22 1.64
CA THR A 321 9.82 -9.76 1.49
C THR A 321 8.77 -9.14 2.41
N ARG A 322 9.01 -7.90 2.87
CA ARG A 322 8.02 -7.08 3.59
C ARG A 322 7.18 -6.21 2.63
N GLU A 323 7.61 -6.08 1.38
CA GLU A 323 6.96 -5.21 0.39
C GLU A 323 5.87 -6.00 -0.37
N ARG A 324 4.60 -5.75 -0.02
CA ARG A 324 3.45 -6.33 -0.72
C ARG A 324 3.06 -5.46 -1.90
N LEU A 325 2.80 -6.04 -3.06
CA LEU A 325 2.26 -5.27 -4.18
C LEU A 325 0.75 -5.02 -3.97
N LEU A 326 0.36 -3.75 -3.94
CA LEU A 326 -1.02 -3.30 -3.71
C LEU A 326 -1.53 -2.49 -4.93
N PRO A 327 -2.78 -2.71 -5.35
CA PRO A 327 -3.41 -1.93 -6.41
C PRO A 327 -3.87 -0.56 -5.87
N ILE A 328 -3.34 0.52 -6.44
CA ILE A 328 -3.66 1.91 -6.09
C ILE A 328 -4.34 2.58 -7.28
N PRO A 329 -5.67 2.79 -7.23
CA PRO A 329 -6.37 3.58 -8.23
C PRO A 329 -5.88 5.03 -8.19
N VAL A 330 -5.50 5.57 -9.33
CA VAL A 330 -5.03 6.94 -9.50
C VAL A 330 -5.86 7.66 -10.55
N ARG A 331 -6.45 8.79 -10.18
CA ARG A 331 -7.31 9.63 -11.03
C ARG A 331 -6.87 11.08 -10.97
N SER A 332 -7.03 11.79 -12.09
CA SER A 332 -6.89 13.24 -12.10
C SER A 332 -8.01 13.92 -12.86
N GLU A 333 -8.23 15.20 -12.55
CA GLU A 333 -9.12 16.08 -13.27
C GLU A 333 -8.34 17.32 -13.76
N PRO A 334 -8.17 17.51 -15.09
CA PRO A 334 -8.60 16.62 -16.16
C PRO A 334 -7.84 15.28 -16.17
N PRO A 335 -8.41 14.24 -16.82
CA PRO A 335 -7.71 12.97 -17.04
C PRO A 335 -6.57 13.11 -18.06
N GLY A 336 -5.68 12.13 -18.11
CA GLY A 336 -4.57 12.06 -19.07
C GLY A 336 -3.21 12.49 -18.50
N ALA A 337 -3.11 12.74 -17.20
CA ALA A 337 -1.85 13.10 -16.58
C ALA A 337 -0.88 11.91 -16.57
N ARG A 338 0.33 12.13 -17.07
CA ARG A 338 1.43 11.16 -17.01
C ARG A 338 1.76 10.89 -15.55
N ILE A 339 1.91 9.61 -15.22
CA ILE A 339 2.19 9.17 -13.86
C ILE A 339 3.68 8.87 -13.71
N LEU A 340 4.31 9.47 -12.71
CA LEU A 340 5.67 9.17 -12.29
C LEU A 340 5.65 8.62 -10.87
N VAL A 341 6.38 7.53 -10.64
CA VAL A 341 6.57 6.91 -9.32
C VAL A 341 8.05 6.91 -9.01
N ASP A 342 8.42 7.45 -7.84
CA ASP A 342 9.79 7.63 -7.38
C ASP A 342 10.68 8.33 -8.44
N GLY A 343 10.10 9.32 -9.12
CA GLY A 343 10.75 10.13 -10.16
C GLY A 343 10.87 9.46 -11.54
N LYS A 344 10.40 8.22 -11.71
CA LYS A 344 10.43 7.49 -12.99
C LYS A 344 9.04 7.39 -13.59
N ALA A 345 8.93 7.49 -14.92
CA ALA A 345 7.67 7.23 -15.60
C ALA A 345 7.18 5.82 -15.28
N HIS A 346 5.93 5.69 -14.86
CA HIS A 346 5.33 4.39 -14.64
C HIS A 346 4.93 3.79 -15.99
N VAL A 347 5.42 2.59 -16.30
CA VAL A 347 5.33 1.96 -17.61
C VAL A 347 4.70 0.58 -17.47
N ILE A 348 3.69 0.29 -18.28
CA ILE A 348 3.07 -1.04 -18.42
C ILE A 348 3.24 -1.46 -19.88
N ASP A 349 3.73 -2.68 -20.10
CA ASP A 349 3.96 -3.24 -21.45
C ASP A 349 4.75 -2.31 -22.41
N GLY A 350 5.74 -1.59 -21.85
CA GLY A 350 6.58 -0.66 -22.60
C GLY A 350 5.92 0.68 -22.94
N LYS A 351 4.71 0.97 -22.43
CA LYS A 351 4.02 2.26 -22.61
C LYS A 351 3.90 3.02 -21.31
N GLU A 352 4.17 4.33 -21.34
CA GLU A 352 3.90 5.22 -20.21
C GLU A 352 2.41 5.22 -19.87
N THR A 353 2.13 5.22 -18.57
CA THR A 353 0.77 5.22 -18.04
C THR A 353 0.29 6.63 -17.74
N HIS A 354 -1.02 6.82 -17.90
CA HIS A 354 -1.70 8.09 -17.73
C HIS A 354 -2.97 7.90 -16.90
N THR A 355 -3.36 8.90 -16.12
CA THR A 355 -4.61 8.86 -15.37
C THR A 355 -5.85 8.81 -16.29
N PRO A 356 -6.94 8.14 -15.90
CA PRO A 356 -7.06 7.26 -14.73
C PRO A 356 -6.37 5.90 -14.98
N ASP A 357 -5.67 5.38 -13.98
CA ASP A 357 -5.05 4.05 -14.03
C ASP A 357 -5.02 3.40 -12.63
N THR A 358 -4.70 2.10 -12.55
CA THR A 358 -4.44 1.40 -11.28
C THR A 358 -3.00 0.97 -11.21
N LEU A 359 -2.22 1.62 -10.35
CA LEU A 359 -0.81 1.31 -10.15
C LEU A 359 -0.67 0.08 -9.26
N VAL A 360 0.22 -0.84 -9.60
CA VAL A 360 0.56 -1.97 -8.72
C VAL A 360 1.87 -1.64 -8.02
N LEU A 361 1.78 -1.09 -6.81
CA LEU A 361 2.93 -0.52 -6.09
C LEU A 361 3.28 -1.35 -4.86
N PRO A 362 4.57 -1.46 -4.50
CA PRO A 362 4.95 -2.06 -3.22
C PRO A 362 4.51 -1.18 -2.05
N SER A 363 3.95 -1.81 -1.02
CA SER A 363 3.47 -1.19 0.22
C SER A 363 4.55 -0.34 0.89
N GLY A 364 4.15 0.78 1.49
CA GLY A 364 5.05 1.76 2.10
C GLY A 364 5.02 3.13 1.41
N LYS A 365 5.91 4.04 1.82
CA LYS A 365 5.96 5.40 1.29
C LYS A 365 6.57 5.46 -0.11
N ARG A 366 5.89 6.13 -1.04
CA ARG A 366 6.32 6.34 -2.43
C ARG A 366 6.11 7.80 -2.84
N ALA A 367 6.95 8.31 -3.73
CA ALA A 367 6.68 9.60 -4.35
C ALA A 367 5.83 9.39 -5.60
N ILE A 368 4.64 9.98 -5.68
CA ILE A 368 3.81 9.99 -6.89
C ILE A 368 3.69 11.40 -7.43
N ARG A 369 4.02 11.57 -8.71
CA ARG A 369 3.92 12.84 -9.44
C ARG A 369 3.05 12.68 -10.67
N LEU A 370 2.15 13.64 -10.87
CA LEU A 370 1.23 13.73 -12.01
C LEU A 370 1.57 14.95 -12.86
N VAL A 371 1.73 14.73 -14.16
CA VAL A 371 2.13 15.79 -15.10
C VAL A 371 1.22 15.77 -16.33
N ILE A 372 0.58 16.90 -16.64
CA ILE A 372 -0.15 17.08 -17.89
C ILE A 372 0.17 18.48 -18.47
N PRO A 373 0.42 18.60 -19.78
CA PRO A 373 0.71 19.89 -20.41
C PRO A 373 -0.41 20.92 -20.17
N GLY A 374 -0.03 22.15 -19.84
CA GLY A 374 -0.97 23.25 -19.60
C GLY A 374 -1.55 23.31 -18.18
N TYR A 375 -1.15 22.39 -17.30
CA TYR A 375 -1.57 22.34 -15.90
C TYR A 375 -0.36 22.31 -14.96
N HIS A 376 -0.60 22.73 -13.72
CA HIS A 376 0.38 22.63 -12.65
C HIS A 376 0.64 21.16 -12.29
N GLU A 377 1.90 20.81 -12.15
CA GLU A 377 2.29 19.45 -11.74
C GLU A 377 1.89 19.18 -10.29
N TYR A 378 1.31 18.03 -10.05
CA TYR A 378 1.04 17.56 -8.69
C TYR A 378 2.13 16.58 -8.26
N GLU A 379 2.63 16.70 -7.03
CA GLU A 379 3.60 15.76 -6.46
C GLU A 379 3.28 15.53 -4.99
N GLU A 380 3.09 14.27 -4.63
CA GLU A 380 2.94 13.76 -3.27
C GLU A 380 4.17 12.91 -2.96
N LYS A 381 5.10 13.45 -2.14
CA LYS A 381 6.44 12.85 -1.93
C LYS A 381 6.43 11.62 -1.03
N GLU A 382 5.47 11.54 -0.13
CA GLU A 382 5.35 10.46 0.86
C GLU A 382 3.96 9.85 0.81
N PHE A 383 3.52 9.49 -0.39
CA PHE A 383 2.27 8.78 -0.56
C PHE A 383 2.36 7.39 0.10
N GLU A 384 1.55 7.13 1.12
CA GLU A 384 1.51 5.84 1.81
C GLU A 384 0.69 4.82 1.02
N VAL A 385 1.37 3.83 0.44
CA VAL A 385 0.78 2.70 -0.28
C VAL A 385 0.30 1.67 0.75
N ASP A 386 -1.00 1.68 1.02
CA ASP A 386 -1.69 0.72 1.89
C ASP A 386 -3.01 0.23 1.25
N GLU A 387 -3.58 -0.83 1.81
CA GLU A 387 -4.75 -1.52 1.28
C GLU A 387 -5.97 -0.58 1.19
N GLY A 388 -6.58 -0.50 0.01
CA GLY A 388 -7.76 0.34 -0.25
C GLY A 388 -7.46 1.83 -0.49
N ARG A 389 -6.20 2.28 -0.43
CA ARG A 389 -5.87 3.69 -0.76
C ARG A 389 -6.05 3.96 -2.26
N SER A 390 -6.65 5.09 -2.59
CA SER A 390 -6.71 5.66 -3.94
C SER A 390 -6.27 7.12 -3.99
N MET A 391 -5.73 7.57 -5.11
CA MET A 391 -5.33 8.96 -5.36
C MET A 391 -6.32 9.62 -6.32
N THR A 392 -6.91 10.75 -5.93
CA THR A 392 -7.73 11.57 -6.82
C THR A 392 -7.29 13.02 -6.70
N VAL A 393 -6.89 13.65 -7.81
CA VAL A 393 -6.29 14.98 -7.81
C VAL A 393 -6.92 15.88 -8.86
N THR A 394 -7.41 17.04 -8.46
CA THR A 394 -7.78 18.11 -9.41
C THR A 394 -6.56 18.97 -9.72
N LEU A 395 -6.14 18.99 -10.98
CA LEU A 395 -4.98 19.75 -11.44
C LEU A 395 -5.40 21.16 -11.83
N THR A 396 -4.64 22.16 -11.39
CA THR A 396 -4.91 23.58 -11.69
C THR A 396 -4.37 23.95 -13.06
N PRO A 397 -5.17 24.50 -13.99
CA PRO A 397 -4.67 25.02 -15.26
C PRO A 397 -3.63 26.13 -15.01
N LEU A 398 -2.51 26.12 -15.75
CA LEU A 398 -1.46 27.15 -15.59
C LEU A 398 -1.99 28.56 -15.87
N LYS A 399 -2.94 28.70 -16.81
CA LYS A 399 -3.58 29.98 -17.14
C LYS A 399 -4.37 30.61 -15.99
N ASP A 400 -4.82 29.79 -15.03
CA ASP A 400 -5.66 30.23 -13.91
C ASP A 400 -4.80 30.55 -12.68
N ILE A 401 -3.49 30.33 -12.78
CA ILE A 401 -2.54 30.70 -11.75
C ILE A 401 -2.25 32.19 -11.94
N PRO A 402 -2.54 33.04 -10.93
CA PRO A 402 -2.33 34.47 -11.06
C PRO A 402 -0.85 34.74 -11.30
N SER A 403 -0.53 35.14 -12.53
CA SER A 403 0.82 35.53 -12.93
C SER A 403 0.95 37.05 -12.87
N ARG A 404 2.12 37.52 -12.44
CA ARG A 404 2.41 38.95 -12.36
C ARG A 404 3.73 39.24 -13.04
N GLU A 405 3.64 39.96 -14.15
CA GLU A 405 4.82 40.46 -14.85
C GLU A 405 5.31 41.76 -14.22
N LEU A 406 6.63 41.89 -14.07
CA LEU A 406 7.28 43.14 -13.70
C LEU A 406 8.58 43.35 -14.48
N THR A 407 8.97 44.60 -14.58
CA THR A 407 10.29 44.98 -15.10
C THR A 407 11.23 45.26 -13.93
N VAL A 408 12.37 44.58 -13.90
CA VAL A 408 13.48 44.86 -12.98
C VAL A 408 14.46 45.80 -13.69
N ASP A 409 14.48 47.06 -13.25
CA ASP A 409 15.40 48.09 -13.74
C ASP A 409 16.69 48.03 -12.90
N PRO A 410 17.86 47.72 -13.50
CA PRO A 410 19.11 47.59 -12.75
C PRO A 410 19.58 48.93 -12.15
N ARG A 411 19.00 50.07 -12.56
CA ARG A 411 19.30 51.40 -11.99
C ARG A 411 18.58 51.70 -10.68
N ARG A 412 17.58 50.89 -10.31
CA ARG A 412 16.75 51.09 -9.12
C ARG A 412 16.96 49.94 -8.15
N ALA A 413 17.11 50.26 -6.87
CA ALA A 413 17.15 49.24 -5.84
C ALA A 413 15.75 48.65 -5.63
N TRP A 414 15.66 47.33 -5.68
CA TRP A 414 14.47 46.53 -5.35
C TRP A 414 13.18 46.88 -6.12
N ALA A 415 12.90 46.11 -7.16
CA ALA A 415 11.62 46.13 -7.86
C ALA A 415 10.54 45.39 -7.04
N ASN A 416 9.48 46.11 -6.68
CA ASN A 416 8.33 45.55 -5.97
C ASN A 416 7.39 44.82 -6.95
N THR A 417 7.08 43.56 -6.67
CA THR A 417 6.15 42.77 -7.49
C THR A 417 4.67 43.05 -7.18
N ASN A 418 4.37 43.63 -6.00
CA ASN A 418 3.04 43.66 -5.38
C ASN A 418 2.41 42.27 -5.17
N VAL A 419 3.23 41.21 -5.20
CA VAL A 419 2.83 39.84 -4.89
C VAL A 419 3.18 39.55 -3.44
N ARG A 420 2.18 39.20 -2.63
CA ARG A 420 2.38 38.65 -1.29
C ARG A 420 2.43 37.13 -1.39
N VAL A 421 3.43 36.53 -0.77
CA VAL A 421 3.59 35.08 -0.68
C VAL A 421 3.50 34.64 0.78
N ALA A 422 2.96 33.46 1.02
CA ALA A 422 2.98 32.76 2.30
C ALA A 422 4.20 31.83 2.39
N GLN A 423 4.60 31.46 3.61
CA GLN A 423 5.67 30.47 3.81
C GLN A 423 5.22 29.12 3.26
N GLY A 424 6.10 28.46 2.49
CA GLY A 424 5.84 27.16 1.88
C GLY A 424 5.25 27.24 0.47
N GLU A 425 4.75 28.40 0.02
CA GLU A 425 4.29 28.59 -1.35
C GLU A 425 5.43 28.40 -2.35
N ARG A 426 5.12 27.83 -3.52
CA ARG A 426 6.09 27.62 -4.59
C ARG A 426 6.00 28.78 -5.56
N ILE A 427 7.13 29.33 -5.94
CA ILE A 427 7.22 30.49 -6.82
C ILE A 427 7.90 30.03 -8.10
N HIS A 428 7.22 30.15 -9.23
CA HIS A 428 7.81 29.95 -10.55
C HIS A 428 8.10 31.28 -11.22
N LEU A 429 9.24 31.33 -11.93
CA LEU A 429 9.78 32.52 -12.55
C LEU A 429 10.06 32.28 -14.02
N LYS A 430 9.43 33.09 -14.88
CA LYS A 430 9.86 33.29 -16.25
C LYS A 430 10.66 34.58 -16.32
N VAL A 431 11.95 34.47 -16.61
CA VAL A 431 12.86 35.62 -16.71
C VAL A 431 13.35 35.76 -18.14
N GLU A 432 13.18 36.95 -18.70
CA GLU A 432 13.59 37.35 -20.05
C GLU A 432 14.36 38.67 -20.01
N GLY A 433 15.17 38.90 -21.04
CA GLY A 433 15.98 40.12 -21.17
C GLY A 433 17.41 39.97 -20.65
N GLN A 434 18.12 41.09 -20.67
CA GLN A 434 19.51 41.22 -20.24
C GLN A 434 19.75 42.62 -19.69
N TRP A 435 20.73 42.75 -18.80
CA TRP A 435 21.22 44.03 -18.30
C TRP A 435 22.74 44.07 -18.27
N SER A 436 23.34 45.23 -18.08
CA SER A 436 24.75 45.36 -17.72
C SER A 436 24.90 46.11 -16.42
N CYS A 437 25.93 45.77 -15.64
CA CYS A 437 26.28 46.48 -14.41
C CYS A 437 27.77 46.80 -14.25
N GLY A 438 28.04 47.93 -13.61
CA GLY A 438 29.36 48.53 -13.46
C GLY A 438 29.93 49.17 -14.75
N LYS A 439 31.05 49.88 -14.59
CA LYS A 439 31.60 50.83 -15.58
C LYS A 439 31.96 50.26 -16.95
N LYS A 440 32.13 48.94 -17.06
CA LYS A 440 32.56 48.22 -18.27
C LYS A 440 31.71 46.98 -18.55
N GLY A 441 30.48 46.93 -18.03
CA GLY A 441 29.66 45.72 -18.09
C GLY A 441 29.21 45.35 -19.50
N ASP A 442 29.60 44.15 -19.95
CA ASP A 442 28.93 43.45 -21.04
C ASP A 442 27.48 43.12 -20.63
N MET A 443 26.59 42.89 -21.59
CA MET A 443 25.23 42.44 -21.27
C MET A 443 25.28 41.03 -20.65
N THR A 444 24.58 40.85 -19.54
CA THR A 444 24.43 39.57 -18.85
C THR A 444 22.95 39.27 -18.57
N GLY A 445 22.65 37.97 -18.43
CA GLY A 445 21.34 37.48 -18.05
C GLY A 445 21.16 37.41 -16.53
N PRO A 446 20.08 36.75 -16.07
CA PRO A 446 19.76 36.69 -14.64
C PRO A 446 20.78 35.90 -13.81
N GLY A 447 21.64 35.09 -14.44
CA GLY A 447 22.76 34.41 -13.76
C GLY A 447 23.91 35.32 -13.31
N GLY A 448 23.98 36.56 -13.81
CA GLY A 448 25.10 37.46 -13.54
C GLY A 448 26.36 37.10 -14.31
N TYR A 449 27.47 37.77 -14.01
CA TYR A 449 28.75 37.54 -14.69
C TYR A 449 29.43 36.27 -14.16
N ASP A 450 29.78 35.33 -15.04
CA ASP A 450 30.49 34.11 -14.64
C ASP A 450 31.84 34.45 -13.97
N PRO A 451 32.07 34.06 -12.70
CA PRO A 451 33.33 34.30 -12.01
C PRO A 451 34.53 33.55 -12.60
N LYS A 452 34.30 32.50 -13.40
CA LYS A 452 35.37 31.73 -14.04
C LYS A 452 35.84 32.37 -15.36
N SER A 453 35.08 33.30 -15.91
CA SER A 453 35.44 33.98 -17.15
C SER A 453 36.52 35.04 -16.89
N PRO A 454 37.69 34.97 -17.56
CA PRO A 454 38.75 35.98 -17.40
C PRO A 454 38.27 37.40 -17.71
N LYS A 455 37.30 37.55 -18.63
CA LYS A 455 36.69 38.83 -19.02
C LYS A 455 35.91 39.52 -17.90
N ASN A 456 35.55 38.77 -16.85
CA ASN A 456 34.76 39.26 -15.71
C ASN A 456 35.60 39.35 -14.42
N SER A 457 36.89 38.99 -14.48
CA SER A 457 37.76 38.90 -13.30
C SER A 457 37.85 40.22 -12.52
N GLN A 458 37.74 41.36 -13.19
CA GLN A 458 37.73 42.69 -12.55
C GLN A 458 36.66 42.86 -11.47
N TYR A 459 35.55 42.12 -11.55
CA TYR A 459 34.47 42.18 -10.56
C TYR A 459 34.75 41.32 -9.31
N TYR A 460 35.77 40.46 -9.35
CA TYR A 460 36.04 39.46 -8.33
C TYR A 460 37.44 39.61 -7.68
N ILE A 461 38.33 40.43 -8.26
CA ILE A 461 39.68 40.67 -7.71
C ILE A 461 39.64 41.55 -6.46
N ASP A 462 38.84 42.61 -6.45
CA ASP A 462 38.71 43.52 -5.30
C ASP A 462 37.22 43.80 -5.02
N PRO A 463 36.66 43.26 -3.92
CA PRO A 463 35.27 43.49 -3.53
C PRO A 463 34.88 44.97 -3.39
N LYS A 464 35.85 45.87 -3.16
CA LYS A 464 35.58 47.31 -3.05
C LYS A 464 35.18 47.95 -4.38
N ASN A 465 35.61 47.37 -5.50
CA ASN A 465 35.34 47.90 -6.84
C ASN A 465 34.00 47.43 -7.41
N ALA A 466 33.47 46.33 -6.87
CA ALA A 466 32.20 45.72 -7.30
C ALA A 466 31.44 45.17 -6.07
N PRO A 467 31.02 46.05 -5.14
CA PRO A 467 30.32 45.62 -3.94
C PRO A 467 29.01 44.90 -4.29
N LYS A 468 28.79 43.75 -3.66
CA LYS A 468 27.61 42.89 -3.84
C LYS A 468 26.67 43.02 -2.65
N GLN A 469 25.37 42.81 -2.89
CA GLN A 469 24.40 42.66 -1.81
C GLN A 469 24.46 41.27 -1.18
N LEU A 470 24.81 40.25 -1.98
CA LEU A 470 24.95 38.87 -1.54
C LEU A 470 26.28 38.29 -2.04
N GLU A 471 27.21 38.08 -1.11
CA GLU A 471 28.57 37.63 -1.43
C GLU A 471 28.62 36.27 -2.13
N THR A 472 27.69 35.38 -1.80
CA THR A 472 27.60 34.02 -2.35
C THR A 472 27.04 33.95 -3.77
N ALA A 473 26.52 35.06 -4.30
CA ALA A 473 25.98 35.14 -5.66
C ALA A 473 26.95 35.85 -6.62
N PRO A 474 26.94 35.52 -7.92
CA PRO A 474 27.71 36.27 -8.92
C PRO A 474 27.32 37.75 -8.95
N TYR A 475 28.26 38.63 -9.27
CA TYR A 475 27.98 40.05 -9.48
C TYR A 475 27.04 40.20 -10.68
N GLY A 476 26.01 41.04 -10.54
CA GLY A 476 24.97 41.23 -11.56
C GLY A 476 23.90 40.13 -11.63
N ALA A 477 23.93 39.14 -10.74
CA ALA A 477 22.89 38.09 -10.69
C ALA A 477 21.54 38.63 -10.18
N LEU A 478 20.44 38.00 -10.61
CA LEU A 478 19.10 38.29 -10.09
C LEU A 478 18.97 37.77 -8.66
N LEU A 479 18.59 38.67 -7.76
CA LEU A 479 18.31 38.44 -6.35
C LEU A 479 16.82 38.51 -6.07
N VAL A 480 16.41 37.83 -5.01
CA VAL A 480 15.06 37.90 -4.46
C VAL A 480 15.09 38.18 -2.96
N ARG A 481 14.06 38.87 -2.48
CA ARG A 481 13.73 38.94 -1.05
C ARG A 481 12.22 38.80 -0.86
N ILE A 482 11.81 38.26 0.28
CA ILE A 482 10.41 38.16 0.69
C ILE A 482 10.23 38.92 2.01
N GLY A 483 9.42 39.97 2.02
CA GLY A 483 9.23 40.85 3.17
C GLY A 483 10.53 41.58 3.56
N THR A 484 10.86 41.59 4.85
CA THR A 484 12.12 42.13 5.40
C THR A 484 13.17 41.04 5.61
N ASN A 485 12.96 39.85 5.06
CA ASN A 485 13.77 38.67 5.34
C ASN A 485 15.03 38.60 4.45
N LYS A 486 15.82 37.54 4.69
CA LYS A 486 17.09 37.23 4.04
C LYS A 486 17.01 37.31 2.50
N ILE A 487 18.01 37.95 1.91
CA ILE A 487 18.23 38.01 0.47
C ILE A 487 18.71 36.63 -0.01
N SER A 488 18.14 36.15 -1.11
CA SER A 488 18.52 34.89 -1.76
C SER A 488 18.89 35.12 -3.22
N ALA A 489 19.83 34.32 -3.72
CA ALA A 489 20.18 34.30 -5.13
C ALA A 489 19.14 33.48 -5.90
N ILE A 490 18.56 34.05 -6.96
CA ILE A 490 17.78 33.30 -7.95
C ILE A 490 18.68 32.86 -9.09
N GLY A 491 19.52 33.78 -9.59
CA GLY A 491 20.37 33.49 -10.74
C GLY A 491 19.53 33.06 -11.94
N ALA A 492 19.91 31.96 -12.59
CA ALA A 492 19.16 31.37 -13.71
C ALA A 492 18.03 30.42 -13.26
N ALA A 493 17.75 30.29 -11.96
CA ALA A 493 16.71 29.40 -11.47
C ALA A 493 15.32 29.82 -11.97
N ARG A 494 14.48 28.83 -12.27
CA ARG A 494 13.10 29.02 -12.77
C ARG A 494 12.05 28.95 -11.67
N GLY A 495 12.47 28.79 -10.41
CA GLY A 495 11.56 28.78 -9.27
C GLY A 495 12.22 28.42 -7.95
N PHE A 496 11.49 28.62 -6.86
CA PHE A 496 11.94 28.34 -5.49
C PHE A 496 10.74 28.25 -4.53
N VAL A 497 10.96 27.74 -3.31
CA VAL A 497 9.93 27.71 -2.25
C VAL A 497 10.12 28.91 -1.34
N ALA A 498 9.03 29.61 -1.02
CA ALA A 498 9.01 30.73 -0.09
C ALA A 498 9.40 30.28 1.32
N GLY A 499 10.63 30.58 1.74
CA GLY A 499 11.10 30.28 3.10
C GLY A 499 10.45 31.13 4.20
N SER A 500 9.70 32.16 3.82
CA SER A 500 9.03 33.08 4.74
C SER A 500 7.84 33.73 4.04
N ALA A 501 6.86 34.24 4.81
CA ALA A 501 5.77 35.02 4.28
C ALA A 501 6.16 36.50 4.11
N GLY A 502 5.64 37.16 3.08
CA GLY A 502 5.89 38.58 2.85
C GLY A 502 5.73 39.04 1.41
N LEU A 503 6.12 40.28 1.15
CA LEU A 503 6.09 40.89 -0.17
C LEU A 503 7.30 40.44 -1.00
N LEU A 504 7.07 39.87 -2.18
CA LEU A 504 8.13 39.44 -3.07
C LEU A 504 8.76 40.64 -3.80
N MET A 505 10.09 40.73 -3.80
CA MET A 505 10.82 41.80 -4.49
C MET A 505 12.09 41.25 -5.15
N PHE A 506 12.49 41.85 -6.27
CA PHE A 506 13.67 41.45 -7.04
C PHE A 506 14.69 42.57 -7.14
N ASP A 507 15.97 42.22 -7.20
CA ASP A 507 17.03 43.19 -7.43
C ASP A 507 18.22 42.57 -8.18
N ILE A 508 19.15 43.40 -8.64
CA ILE A 508 20.45 42.97 -9.16
C ILE A 508 21.48 42.86 -8.03
N ASN A 509 22.37 41.87 -8.11
CA ASN A 509 23.45 41.68 -7.14
C ASN A 509 24.61 42.67 -7.34
N GLU A 510 24.36 43.91 -6.93
CA GLU A 510 25.28 45.04 -6.87
C GLU A 510 24.84 45.95 -5.71
N SER A 511 25.74 46.81 -5.22
CA SER A 511 25.42 47.83 -4.21
C SER A 511 24.07 48.51 -4.47
N PRO A 512 23.21 48.66 -3.45
CA PRO A 512 21.94 49.37 -3.57
C PRO A 512 22.10 50.88 -3.76
N ASP A 513 23.33 51.42 -3.64
CA ASP A 513 23.61 52.85 -3.72
C ASP A 513 23.34 53.40 -5.13
N PRO A 514 22.42 54.39 -5.29
CA PRO A 514 22.10 54.94 -6.60
C PRO A 514 23.29 55.43 -7.44
N PRO A 515 24.34 56.04 -6.87
CA PRO A 515 25.52 56.45 -7.64
C PRO A 515 26.25 55.30 -8.33
N GLN A 516 26.26 54.11 -7.72
CA GLN A 516 26.96 52.95 -8.26
C GLN A 516 26.18 52.27 -9.39
N ARG A 517 24.86 52.49 -9.45
CA ARG A 517 23.98 51.90 -10.48
C ARG A 517 23.74 52.80 -11.68
N ARG A 518 24.33 54.00 -11.70
CA ARG A 518 24.07 55.02 -12.72
C ARG A 518 24.53 54.59 -14.13
N ASP A 519 25.56 53.75 -14.19
CA ASP A 519 26.10 53.17 -15.42
C ASP A 519 25.37 51.89 -15.87
N ASN A 520 24.51 51.30 -15.04
CA ASN A 520 23.71 50.13 -15.43
C ASN A 520 22.80 50.40 -16.63
N ARG A 521 22.64 49.39 -17.50
CA ARG A 521 21.82 49.45 -18.72
C ARG A 521 20.97 48.19 -18.87
N GLY A 522 19.95 48.25 -19.73
CA GLY A 522 19.06 47.11 -19.99
C GLY A 522 17.99 46.94 -18.91
N LYS A 523 17.34 45.78 -18.90
CA LYS A 523 16.29 45.40 -17.96
C LYS A 523 16.00 43.90 -18.04
N LEU A 524 15.48 43.34 -16.96
CA LEU A 524 14.87 42.01 -16.96
C LEU A 524 13.34 42.13 -16.88
N ILE A 525 12.64 41.29 -17.61
CA ILE A 525 11.20 41.07 -17.46
C ILE A 525 11.04 39.77 -16.66
N VAL A 526 10.38 39.86 -15.52
CA VAL A 526 10.16 38.73 -14.62
C VAL A 526 8.65 38.52 -14.49
N THR A 527 8.18 37.37 -14.96
CA THR A 527 6.83 36.87 -14.68
C THR A 527 6.89 35.96 -13.47
N VAL A 528 6.10 36.28 -12.45
CA VAL A 528 5.99 35.53 -11.20
C VAL A 528 4.68 34.76 -11.21
N GLU A 529 4.73 33.47 -10.96
CA GLU A 529 3.58 32.61 -10.70
C GLU A 529 3.71 32.09 -9.26
N VAL A 530 2.66 32.30 -8.45
CA VAL A 530 2.61 31.81 -7.07
C VAL A 530 1.66 30.63 -7.00
N HIS A 531 2.19 29.53 -6.51
CA HIS A 531 1.45 28.30 -6.31
C HIS A 531 1.26 28.05 -4.81
N PRO A 532 0.12 27.46 -4.42
CA PRO A 532 -0.09 27.07 -3.03
C PRO A 532 1.04 26.16 -2.53
N PRO A 533 1.26 26.11 -1.21
CA PRO A 533 2.22 25.16 -0.66
C PRO A 533 1.87 23.76 -1.14
N ALA A 534 2.91 22.95 -1.37
CA ALA A 534 2.69 21.52 -1.53
C ALA A 534 1.85 21.03 -0.34
N PRO A 535 0.87 20.15 -0.53
CA PRO A 535 0.23 19.50 0.61
C PRO A 535 1.34 18.96 1.51
N VAL A 536 1.36 19.47 2.74
CA VAL A 536 2.28 19.00 3.77
C VAL A 536 1.85 17.55 4.06
N PRO A 537 2.80 16.60 4.12
CA PRO A 537 2.50 15.19 4.34
C PRO A 537 1.60 14.95 5.55
#